data_AF-A0AAD5WKZ8-F1
#
_entry.id   AF-A0AAD5WKZ8-F1
#
_cell.length_a   1.000
_cell.length_b   1.000
_cell.length_c   1.000
_cell.angle_alpha   90.00
_cell.angle_beta   90.00
_cell.angle_gamma   90.00
#
_symmetry.space_group_name_H-M   'P 1'
#
loop_
_entity.id
_entity.type
_entity.pdbx_description
1 polymer ?
#
loop_
_entity_poly.entity_id
_entity_poly.type
_entity_poly.pdbx_seq_one_letter_code
_entity_poly.pdbx_strand_id
1 'polypeptide(L)'
;MRIFLISLFFTFLECRLEIDSSEDNDDFYISGRRSTLDRFRNRRISTEAEELTGKQLIDYVNKKQNLWKAKKHRRFAHYPDRTKWGLMGVNHVRLSVKAKQHLSSTKDLDIDIPETFDARQHWPNCQSIKNIRDQSSCGNKFIASKEKN
;
A
#
# COMPACT_ATOMS: atom_id res chain seq x y z
N MET A 1 59.93 -34.24 14.46
CA MET A 1 59.96 -32.97 13.68
C MET A 1 59.88 -33.36 12.20
N ARG A 2 58.73 -33.40 11.53
CA ARG A 2 57.94 -32.26 11.06
C ARG A 2 56.53 -32.78 10.70
N ILE A 3 55.68 -32.97 11.70
CA ILE A 3 54.23 -33.05 11.51
C ILE A 3 53.79 -31.63 11.83
N PHE A 4 53.40 -30.83 10.84
CA PHE A 4 52.66 -29.55 10.92
C PHE A 4 52.88 -28.74 9.62
N LEU A 5 52.60 -29.36 8.46
CA LEU A 5 52.46 -28.66 7.18
C LEU A 5 51.21 -29.15 6.43
N ILE A 6 50.13 -29.42 7.17
CA ILE A 6 48.80 -29.66 6.58
C ILE A 6 47.73 -28.76 7.25
N SER A 7 48.04 -27.99 8.31
CA SER A 7 47.05 -27.10 8.96
C SER A 7 47.05 -25.64 8.49
N LEU A 8 47.81 -25.30 7.44
CA LEU A 8 47.71 -23.98 6.77
C LEU A 8 46.57 -23.92 5.73
N PHE A 9 45.82 -25.02 5.56
CA PHE A 9 44.60 -25.06 4.72
C PHE A 9 43.30 -25.14 5.53
N PHE A 10 43.35 -25.09 6.87
CA PHE A 10 42.16 -25.30 7.71
C PHE A 10 41.89 -24.22 8.77
N THR A 11 42.59 -23.08 8.74
CA THR A 11 42.37 -21.96 9.69
C THR A 11 42.34 -20.58 9.01
N PHE A 12 41.73 -20.48 7.83
CA PHE A 12 41.29 -19.20 7.26
C PHE A 12 39.81 -19.24 6.82
N LEU A 13 39.05 -20.14 7.44
CA LEU A 13 37.60 -20.16 7.40
C LEU A 13 37.08 -19.53 8.70
N GLU A 14 37.28 -18.21 8.86
CA GLU A 14 36.55 -17.31 9.77
C GLU A 14 37.21 -15.93 9.79
N CYS A 15 37.11 -15.19 8.68
CA CYS A 15 37.06 -13.74 8.78
C CYS A 15 36.05 -13.21 7.77
N ARG A 16 34.95 -12.69 8.31
CA ARG A 16 33.90 -11.94 7.64
C ARG A 16 34.47 -10.83 6.76
N LEU A 17 33.84 -10.59 5.62
CA LEU A 17 33.24 -9.31 5.18
C LEU A 17 32.69 -9.56 3.76
N GLU A 18 31.40 -9.85 3.62
CA GLU A 18 30.38 -8.84 3.31
C GLU A 18 30.58 -8.24 1.91
N ILE A 19 29.88 -8.80 0.92
CA ILE A 19 29.08 -8.17 -0.14
C ILE A 19 28.40 -9.34 -0.87
N ASP A 20 27.18 -9.65 -0.45
CA ASP A 20 26.26 -10.46 -1.25
C ASP A 20 25.67 -9.52 -2.31
N SER A 21 26.31 -9.51 -3.48
CA SER A 21 25.73 -8.93 -4.69
C SER A 21 25.21 -10.05 -5.58
N SER A 22 24.12 -10.69 -5.15
CA SER A 22 23.25 -11.42 -6.06
C SER A 22 22.50 -10.41 -6.93
N GLU A 23 23.15 -10.00 -8.02
CA GLU A 23 22.52 -9.34 -9.16
C GLU A 23 21.58 -10.33 -9.86
N ASP A 24 20.36 -10.46 -9.35
CA ASP A 24 19.29 -11.15 -10.08
C ASP A 24 18.76 -10.22 -11.18
N ASN A 25 19.42 -10.29 -12.33
CA ASN A 25 18.95 -9.79 -13.62
C ASN A 25 17.75 -10.63 -14.08
N ASP A 26 16.55 -10.07 -13.96
CA ASP A 26 15.44 -10.45 -14.83
C ASP A 26 14.73 -9.17 -15.29
N ASP A 27 15.35 -8.52 -16.27
CA ASP A 27 14.97 -7.22 -16.82
C ASP A 27 14.17 -7.44 -18.12
N PHE A 28 12.84 -7.45 -18.01
CA PHE A 28 11.96 -7.50 -19.17
C PHE A 28 11.71 -6.07 -19.70
N TYR A 29 12.45 -5.70 -20.74
CA TYR A 29 12.44 -4.38 -21.38
C TYR A 29 11.16 -4.15 -22.20
N ILE A 30 10.26 -3.30 -21.69
CA ILE A 30 9.30 -2.57 -22.53
C ILE A 30 9.71 -1.09 -22.49
N SER A 31 10.32 -0.60 -23.56
CA SER A 31 10.56 0.82 -23.86
C SER A 31 11.29 1.63 -22.78
N GLY A 32 12.31 1.06 -22.12
CA GLY A 32 13.40 1.81 -21.45
C GLY A 32 13.04 2.76 -20.29
N ARG A 33 11.78 2.88 -19.90
CA ARG A 33 11.34 3.70 -18.75
C ARG A 33 10.54 2.83 -17.80
N ARG A 34 11.16 2.44 -16.69
CA ARG A 34 10.47 1.81 -15.56
C ARG A 34 9.41 2.78 -15.06
N SER A 35 8.14 2.41 -15.14
CA SER A 35 7.07 3.23 -14.58
C SER A 35 7.35 3.49 -13.10
N THR A 36 7.16 4.73 -12.66
CA THR A 36 7.25 5.07 -11.23
C THR A 36 6.31 4.19 -10.42
N LEU A 37 5.17 3.80 -11.00
CA LEU A 37 4.20 2.89 -10.42
C LEU A 37 4.76 1.48 -10.19
N ASP A 38 5.48 0.93 -11.17
CA ASP A 38 6.07 -0.41 -11.08
C ASP A 38 7.20 -0.46 -10.06
N ARG A 39 7.98 0.63 -9.94
CA ARG A 39 8.97 0.80 -8.88
C ARG A 39 8.33 0.76 -7.48
N PHE A 40 7.15 1.34 -7.30
CA PHE A 40 6.44 1.29 -6.02
C PHE A 40 5.78 -0.06 -5.76
N ARG A 41 5.22 -0.71 -6.79
CA ARG A 41 4.60 -2.05 -6.69
C ARG A 41 5.62 -3.13 -6.33
N ASN A 42 6.79 -3.10 -6.95
CA ASN A 42 7.82 -4.13 -6.80
C ASN A 42 8.84 -3.78 -5.70
N ARG A 43 8.51 -2.85 -4.80
CA ARG A 43 9.39 -2.48 -3.69
C ARG A 43 9.46 -3.65 -2.70
N ARG A 44 10.67 -4.19 -2.48
CA ARG A 44 10.93 -5.15 -1.40
C ARG A 44 10.94 -4.43 -0.05
N ILE A 45 10.21 -4.98 0.91
CA ILE A 45 10.20 -4.53 2.30
C ILE A 45 11.04 -5.53 3.09
N SER A 46 11.91 -5.06 3.99
CA SER A 46 12.70 -5.94 4.84
C SER A 46 11.80 -6.65 5.84
N THR A 47 12.07 -7.92 6.16
CA THR A 47 11.29 -8.72 7.12
C THR A 47 11.13 -8.00 8.46
N GLU A 48 12.19 -7.36 8.97
CA GLU A 48 12.14 -6.57 10.21
C GLU A 48 11.15 -5.40 10.14
N ALA A 49 10.94 -4.81 8.96
CA ALA A 49 9.99 -3.72 8.78
C ALA A 49 8.53 -4.21 8.70
N GLU A 50 8.30 -5.45 8.30
CA GLU A 50 6.96 -6.07 8.24
C GLU A 50 6.42 -6.40 9.63
N GLU A 51 7.29 -6.69 10.58
CA GLU A 51 6.94 -7.03 11.96
C GLU A 51 6.71 -5.79 12.85
N LEU A 52 7.02 -4.57 12.36
CA LEU A 52 6.87 -3.35 13.15
C LEU A 52 5.41 -3.07 13.50
N THR A 53 5.16 -2.75 14.76
CA THR A 53 3.83 -2.36 15.25
C THR A 53 3.85 -1.04 16.01
N GLY A 54 2.66 -0.49 16.26
CA GLY A 54 2.49 0.66 17.15
C GLY A 54 3.30 1.89 16.76
N LYS A 55 4.13 2.39 17.69
CA LYS A 55 4.92 3.62 17.51
C LYS A 55 6.07 3.44 16.51
N GLN A 56 6.76 2.29 16.55
CA GLN A 56 7.89 2.02 15.66
C GLN A 56 7.44 2.02 14.19
N LEU A 57 6.27 1.44 13.90
CA LEU A 57 5.68 1.47 12.57
C LEU A 57 5.37 2.91 12.12
N ILE A 58 4.81 3.74 13.00
CA ILE A 58 4.49 5.14 12.71
C ILE A 58 5.77 5.91 12.37
N ASP A 59 6.82 5.76 13.17
CA ASP A 59 8.09 6.46 13.00
C ASP A 59 8.79 5.99 11.71
N TYR A 60 8.77 4.68 11.43
CA TYR A 60 9.29 4.11 10.19
C TYR A 60 8.59 4.70 8.95
N VAL A 61 7.26 4.72 8.94
CA VAL A 61 6.47 5.27 7.82
C VAL A 61 6.76 6.74 7.61
N ASN A 62 6.79 7.54 8.68
CA ASN A 62 7.06 8.98 8.61
C ASN A 62 8.51 9.31 8.22
N LYS A 63 9.45 8.38 8.44
CA LYS A 63 10.84 8.51 8.00
C LYS A 63 11.01 8.16 6.51
N LYS A 64 10.25 7.18 6.00
CA LYS A 64 10.37 6.69 4.62
C LYS A 64 9.58 7.49 3.59
N GLN A 65 8.58 8.29 4.01
CA GLN A 65 7.82 9.18 3.13
C GLN A 65 7.41 10.49 3.83
N ASN A 66 7.14 11.53 3.04
CA ASN A 66 6.77 12.86 3.52
C ASN A 66 5.44 13.40 2.93
N LEU A 67 4.73 12.62 2.11
CA LEU A 67 3.48 13.01 1.45
C LEU A 67 2.29 13.06 2.41
N TRP A 68 2.31 12.23 3.44
CA TRP A 68 1.29 12.18 4.49
C TRP A 68 1.93 11.89 5.85
N LYS A 69 1.22 12.15 6.94
CA LYS A 69 1.72 11.91 8.31
C LYS A 69 0.92 10.79 8.98
N ALA A 70 1.60 9.73 9.37
CA ALA A 70 1.05 8.64 10.15
C ALA A 70 0.91 9.04 11.62
N LYS A 71 -0.24 8.73 12.25
CA LYS A 71 -0.50 8.95 13.68
C LYS A 71 -1.51 7.95 14.21
N LYS A 72 -1.38 7.56 15.48
CA LYS A 72 -2.39 6.77 16.19
C LYS A 72 -3.62 7.63 16.51
N HIS A 73 -4.78 7.27 15.96
CA HIS A 73 -6.03 7.97 16.24
C HIS A 73 -6.69 7.44 17.53
N ARG A 74 -7.18 8.34 18.39
CA ARG A 74 -7.74 7.98 19.72
C ARG A 74 -8.89 6.98 19.64
N ARG A 75 -9.78 7.14 18.65
CA ARG A 75 -10.94 6.26 18.40
C ARG A 75 -10.55 4.79 18.25
N PHE A 76 -9.43 4.50 17.58
CA PHE A 76 -9.01 3.14 17.24
C PHE A 76 -7.88 2.62 18.14
N ALA A 77 -7.47 3.41 19.13
CA ALA A 77 -6.29 3.13 19.94
C ALA A 77 -6.42 1.83 20.77
N HIS A 78 -7.65 1.48 21.14
CA HIS A 78 -8.01 0.35 22.01
C HIS A 78 -8.84 -0.71 21.28
N TYR A 79 -8.98 -0.61 19.95
CA TYR A 79 -9.73 -1.62 19.21
C TYR A 79 -8.92 -2.92 19.14
N PRO A 80 -9.55 -4.08 19.41
CA PRO A 80 -8.89 -5.36 19.20
C PRO A 80 -8.71 -5.59 17.70
N ASP A 81 -7.72 -6.39 17.32
CA ASP A 81 -7.38 -6.58 15.91
C ASP A 81 -8.55 -7.15 15.12
N ARG A 82 -9.35 -8.05 15.70
CA ARG A 82 -10.60 -8.54 15.08
C ARG A 82 -11.54 -7.41 14.65
N THR A 83 -11.69 -6.36 15.46
CA THR A 83 -12.51 -5.20 15.10
C THR A 83 -11.88 -4.39 13.99
N LYS A 84 -10.55 -4.20 14.00
CA LYS A 84 -9.83 -3.55 12.90
C LYS A 84 -9.98 -4.31 11.59
N TRP A 85 -9.91 -5.64 11.63
CA TRP A 85 -10.20 -6.53 10.48
C TRP A 85 -11.63 -6.38 10.00
N GLY A 86 -12.61 -6.29 10.92
CA GLY A 86 -14.00 -6.03 10.58
C GLY A 86 -14.19 -4.71 9.83
N LEU A 87 -13.37 -3.69 10.10
CA LEU A 87 -13.35 -2.44 9.32
C LEU A 87 -12.76 -2.61 7.91
N MET A 88 -12.45 -3.81 7.42
CA MET A 88 -11.86 -4.06 6.09
C MET A 88 -12.69 -5.01 5.21
N GLY A 89 -14.02 -5.00 5.29
CA GLY A 89 -14.87 -5.99 4.59
C GLY A 89 -15.17 -5.74 3.09
N VAL A 90 -14.21 -5.20 2.32
CA VAL A 90 -14.31 -5.15 0.85
C VAL A 90 -13.48 -6.29 0.26
N ASN A 91 -14.15 -7.35 -0.19
CA ASN A 91 -13.48 -8.43 -0.93
C ASN A 91 -13.22 -8.00 -2.36
N HIS A 92 -12.10 -8.45 -2.94
CA HIS A 92 -11.59 -8.12 -4.28
C HIS A 92 -12.69 -7.75 -5.29
N VAL A 93 -12.89 -6.46 -5.52
CA VAL A 93 -13.91 -5.96 -6.45
C VAL A 93 -13.38 -6.07 -7.86
N ARG A 94 -13.59 -7.21 -8.51
CA ARG A 94 -13.56 -7.27 -9.97
C ARG A 94 -14.91 -6.78 -10.46
N LEU A 95 -14.94 -5.57 -11.01
CA LEU A 95 -16.13 -5.09 -11.71
C LEU A 95 -16.47 -6.09 -12.81
N SER A 96 -17.67 -6.67 -12.76
CA SER A 96 -18.15 -7.56 -13.80
C SER A 96 -18.20 -6.81 -15.13
N VAL A 97 -18.08 -7.53 -16.25
CA VAL A 97 -18.23 -6.94 -17.59
C VAL A 97 -19.58 -6.20 -17.71
N LYS A 98 -20.63 -6.72 -17.06
CA LYS A 98 -21.95 -6.10 -16.95
C LYS A 98 -21.93 -4.74 -16.24
N ALA A 99 -21.10 -4.55 -15.21
CA ALA A 99 -20.96 -3.26 -14.54
C ALA A 99 -20.31 -2.18 -15.42
N LYS A 100 -19.56 -2.58 -16.45
CA LYS A 100 -18.94 -1.66 -17.43
C LYS A 100 -19.89 -1.25 -18.57
N GLN A 101 -21.07 -1.88 -18.69
CA GLN A 101 -22.03 -1.58 -19.76
C GLN A 101 -22.74 -0.22 -19.58
N HIS A 102 -22.73 0.35 -18.38
CA HIS A 102 -23.36 1.65 -18.08
C HIS A 102 -22.34 2.79 -17.92
N LEU A 103 -21.21 2.72 -18.63
CA LEU A 103 -20.29 3.85 -18.68
C LEU A 103 -20.93 4.98 -19.48
N SER A 104 -20.69 6.22 -19.07
CA SER A 104 -21.21 7.41 -19.77
C SER A 104 -20.83 7.36 -21.25
N SER A 105 -21.74 7.80 -22.13
CA SER A 105 -21.44 8.02 -23.54
C SER A 105 -20.31 9.05 -23.73
N THR A 106 -20.08 9.87 -22.72
CA THR A 106 -19.01 10.89 -22.68
C THR A 106 -17.65 10.36 -22.24
N LYS A 107 -17.51 9.06 -21.95
CA LYS A 107 -16.24 8.48 -21.45
C LYS A 107 -15.07 8.64 -22.44
N ASP A 108 -15.38 8.68 -23.74
CA ASP A 108 -14.42 8.78 -24.85
C ASP A 108 -14.42 10.19 -25.47
N LEU A 109 -15.17 11.14 -24.89
CA LEU A 109 -15.18 12.52 -25.37
C LEU A 109 -13.99 13.28 -24.79
N ASP A 110 -13.36 14.09 -25.63
CA ASP A 110 -12.32 15.02 -25.23
C ASP A 110 -12.97 16.22 -24.54
N ILE A 111 -13.06 16.13 -23.21
CA ILE A 111 -13.66 17.15 -22.35
C ILE A 111 -12.56 17.66 -21.42
N ASP A 112 -12.45 18.98 -21.31
CA ASP A 112 -11.51 19.63 -20.40
C ASP A 112 -11.88 19.30 -18.93
N ILE A 113 -11.02 18.53 -18.28
CA ILE A 113 -11.13 18.20 -16.85
C ILE A 113 -10.40 19.28 -16.05
N PRO A 114 -11.05 19.92 -15.05
CA PRO A 114 -10.40 20.96 -14.25
C PRO A 114 -9.25 20.38 -13.41
N GLU A 115 -8.25 21.21 -13.13
CA GLU A 115 -7.09 20.84 -12.29
C GLU A 115 -7.51 20.44 -10.86
N THR A 116 -8.56 21.07 -10.33
CA THR A 116 -9.12 20.77 -9.01
C THR A 116 -10.64 20.63 -9.07
N PHE A 117 -11.19 19.64 -8.39
CA PHE A 117 -12.63 19.41 -8.31
C PHE A 117 -13.07 18.97 -6.91
N ASP A 118 -14.08 19.64 -6.35
CA ASP A 118 -14.74 19.24 -5.10
C ASP A 118 -16.26 19.17 -5.32
N ALA A 119 -16.82 17.96 -5.23
CA ALA A 119 -18.25 17.73 -5.39
C ALA A 119 -19.12 18.54 -4.42
N ARG A 120 -18.61 18.86 -3.22
CA ARG A 120 -19.34 19.65 -2.22
C ARG A 120 -19.50 21.11 -2.62
N GLN A 121 -18.57 21.64 -3.42
CA GLN A 121 -18.62 22.99 -3.96
C GLN A 121 -19.49 23.07 -5.20
N HIS A 122 -19.45 22.04 -6.05
CA HIS A 122 -20.22 22.01 -7.31
C HIS A 122 -21.71 21.71 -7.09
N TRP A 123 -22.06 20.90 -6.08
CA TRP A 123 -23.45 20.62 -5.70
C TRP A 123 -23.74 21.03 -4.25
N PRO A 124 -23.76 22.35 -3.95
CA PRO A 124 -23.84 22.83 -2.57
C PRO A 124 -25.18 22.50 -1.89
N ASN A 125 -26.25 22.36 -2.67
CA ASN A 125 -27.60 22.04 -2.21
C ASN A 125 -27.78 20.56 -1.84
N CYS A 126 -26.87 19.69 -2.28
CA CYS A 126 -26.92 18.25 -1.97
C CYS A 126 -26.21 17.97 -0.63
N GLN A 127 -26.95 18.06 0.47
CA GLN A 127 -26.41 17.85 1.82
C GLN A 127 -25.81 16.45 2.02
N SER A 128 -26.32 15.44 1.31
CA SER A 128 -25.83 14.06 1.37
C SER A 128 -24.34 13.91 1.02
N ILE A 129 -23.79 14.79 0.17
CA ILE A 129 -22.38 14.75 -0.26
C ILE A 129 -21.44 15.19 0.87
N LYS A 130 -21.92 16.00 1.82
CA LYS A 130 -21.14 16.50 2.95
C LYS A 130 -21.10 15.53 4.13
N ASN A 131 -21.96 14.50 4.12
CA ASN A 131 -22.18 13.62 5.26
C ASN A 131 -21.14 12.50 5.32
N ILE A 132 -20.44 12.39 6.46
CA ILE A 132 -19.54 11.28 6.77
C ILE A 132 -20.31 10.21 7.53
N ARG A 133 -20.51 9.05 6.91
CA ARG A 133 -21.27 7.91 7.48
C ARG A 133 -20.39 7.01 8.35
N ASP A 134 -20.98 6.44 9.39
CA ASP A 134 -20.35 5.43 10.25
C ASP A 134 -20.80 4.03 9.86
N GLN A 135 -19.88 3.18 9.43
CA GLN A 135 -20.16 1.78 9.08
C GLN A 135 -20.47 0.90 10.31
N SER A 136 -20.35 1.43 11.53
CA SER A 136 -20.54 0.70 12.79
C SER A 136 -19.69 -0.58 12.83
N SER A 137 -20.11 -1.61 13.59
CA SER A 137 -19.43 -2.90 13.67
C SER A 137 -19.68 -3.82 12.47
N CYS A 138 -20.36 -3.34 11.43
CA CYS A 138 -20.65 -4.12 10.23
C CYS A 138 -19.50 -4.00 9.22
N GLY A 139 -18.97 -5.14 8.75
CA GLY A 139 -17.90 -5.16 7.75
C GLY A 139 -18.32 -4.74 6.35
N ASN A 140 -19.61 -4.55 6.10
CA ASN A 140 -20.15 -4.31 4.77
C ASN A 140 -20.04 -2.82 4.36
N LYS A 141 -18.80 -2.33 4.09
CA LYS A 141 -18.55 -0.99 3.51
C LYS A 141 -19.35 -0.73 2.24
N PHE A 142 -19.61 -1.78 1.45
CA PHE A 142 -20.43 -1.70 0.25
C PHE A 142 -21.81 -1.14 0.52
N ILE A 143 -22.45 -1.52 1.62
CA ILE A 143 -23.82 -1.10 1.94
C ILE A 143 -23.81 0.35 2.42
N ALA A 144 -22.88 0.70 3.31
CA ALA A 144 -22.72 2.07 3.81
C ALA A 144 -22.41 3.08 2.70
N SER A 145 -21.84 2.66 1.55
CA SER A 145 -21.63 3.55 0.40
C SER A 145 -22.86 3.72 -0.49
N LYS A 146 -23.82 2.78 -0.46
CA LYS A 146 -24.90 2.65 -1.44
C LYS A 146 -26.27 3.13 -0.98
N GLU A 147 -26.44 3.51 0.28
CA GLU A 147 -27.72 4.02 0.75
C GLU A 147 -28.03 5.34 0.03
N LYS A 148 -29.01 5.26 -0.88
CA LYS A 148 -29.60 6.37 -1.63
C LYS A 148 -30.69 6.96 -0.74
N ASN A 149 -30.50 8.22 -0.33
CA ASN A 149 -31.62 9.09 0.03
C ASN A 149 -32.05 9.82 -1.24
#